data_AF-A0AAU6HES4-F1
#
_entry.id   AF-A0AAU6HES4-F1
#
_cell.length_a   1.000
_cell.length_b   1.000
_cell.length_c   1.000
_cell.angle_alpha   90.00
_cell.angle_beta   90.00
_cell.angle_gamma   90.00
#
_symmetry.space_group_name_H-M   'P 1'
#
loop_
_entity.id
_entity.type
_entity.pdbx_description
1 polymer ?
#
loop_
_entity_poly.entity_id
_entity_poly.type
_entity_poly.pdbx_seq_one_letter_code
_entity_poly.pdbx_strand_id
1 'polypeptide(L)' 'MTLKESAADHAARTLRTVFDQLDNGVANPEDVRAANSAMDLADVFGVTAQDYARILSQAEPRP' A
#
# COMPACT_ATOMS: atom_id res chain seq x y z
N MET A 1 13.26 11.66 -0.58
CA MET A 1 11.93 11.03 -0.62
C MET A 1 10.91 12.13 -0.73
N THR A 2 10.06 12.09 -1.75
CA THR A 2 8.99 13.08 -1.97
C THR A 2 7.75 12.74 -1.15
N LEU A 3 6.85 13.71 -0.91
CA LEU A 3 5.56 13.46 -0.25
C LEU A 3 4.74 12.38 -0.98
N LYS A 4 4.80 12.37 -2.31
CA LYS A 4 4.18 11.35 -3.16
C LYS A 4 4.76 9.95 -2.92
N GLU A 5 6.08 9.83 -2.82
CA GLU A 5 6.75 8.55 -2.50
C GLU A 5 6.43 8.06 -1.10
N SER A 6 6.38 8.94 -0.10
CA SER A 6 6.00 8.57 1.27
C SER A 6 4.55 8.11 1.37
N ALA A 7 3.62 8.76 0.65
CA ALA A 7 2.22 8.35 0.60
C ALA A 7 2.06 6.98 -0.09
N ALA A 8 2.77 6.77 -1.20
CA ALA A 8 2.76 5.50 -1.91
C ALA A 8 3.36 4.34 -1.09
N ASP A 9 4.48 4.56 -0.39
CA ASP A 9 5.10 3.56 0.51
C ASP A 9 4.16 3.23 1.68
N HIS A 10 3.53 4.23 2.28
CA HIS A 10 2.56 4.04 3.35
C HIS A 10 1.36 3.21 2.89
N ALA A 11 0.75 3.56 1.76
CA ALA A 11 -0.37 2.82 1.18
C ALA A 11 0.00 1.37 0.84
N ALA A 12 1.18 1.15 0.25
CA ALA A 12 1.66 -0.18 -0.09
C ALA A 12 1.83 -1.07 1.15
N ARG A 13 2.39 -0.54 2.25
CA ARG A 13 2.56 -1.28 3.50
C ARG A 13 1.23 -1.69 4.11
N THR A 14 0.27 -0.76 4.17
CA THR A 14 -1.03 -1.03 4.78
C THR A 14 -1.85 -2.01 3.95
N LEU A 15 -1.79 -1.91 2.61
CA LEU A 15 -2.39 -2.90 1.71
C LEU A 15 -1.80 -4.29 1.92
N ARG A 16 -0.47 -4.41 2.05
CA ARG A 16 0.18 -5.70 2.31
C ARG A 16 -0.33 -6.34 3.61
N THR A 17 -0.43 -5.56 4.70
CA THR A 17 -0.99 -6.06 5.97
C THR A 17 -2.41 -6.59 5.80
N VAL A 18 -3.26 -5.88 5.06
CA VAL A 18 -4.64 -6.32 4.81
C VAL A 18 -4.68 -7.60 3.96
N PHE A 19 -3.85 -7.70 2.92
CA PHE A 19 -3.78 -8.92 2.10
C PHE A 19 -3.28 -10.12 2.92
N ASP A 20 -2.23 -9.95 3.72
CA ASP A 20 -1.74 -11.00 4.62
C ASP A 20 -2.83 -11.45 5.61
N GLN A 21 -3.62 -10.52 6.15
CA GLN A 21 -4.71 -10.87 7.06
C GLN A 21 -5.88 -11.57 6.34
N LEU A 22 -6.20 -11.16 5.11
CA LEU A 22 -7.22 -11.81 4.29
C LEU A 22 -6.83 -13.24 3.94
N ASP A 23 -5.57 -13.48 3.57
CA ASP A 23 -5.03 -14.82 3.29
C ASP A 23 -5.08 -15.73 4.53
N ASN A 24 -4.93 -15.15 5.72
CA ASN A 24 -5.05 -15.85 6.99
C ASN A 24 -6.50 -15.91 7.54
N GLY A 25 -7.49 -15.37 6.82
CA GLY A 25 -8.90 -15.37 7.21
C GLY A 25 -9.25 -14.49 8.43
N VAL A 26 -8.39 -13.54 8.78
CA VAL A 26 -8.47 -12.73 10.02
C VAL A 26 -8.36 -11.22 9.74
N ALA A 27 -8.90 -10.75 8.62
CA ALA A 27 -8.89 -9.33 8.27
C ALA A 27 -9.52 -8.46 9.37
N ASN A 28 -8.71 -7.60 9.99
CA ASN A 28 -9.14 -6.66 11.00
C ASN A 28 -9.79 -5.44 10.33
N PRO A 29 -11.05 -5.09 10.67
CA PRO A 29 -11.73 -3.93 10.08
C PRO A 29 -11.01 -2.60 10.27
N GLU A 30 -10.19 -2.43 11.31
CA GLU A 30 -9.39 -1.22 11.51
C GLU A 30 -8.24 -1.11 10.50
N ASP A 31 -7.55 -2.22 10.23
CA ASP A 31 -6.46 -2.27 9.26
C ASP A 31 -6.97 -2.07 7.83
N VAL A 32 -8.15 -2.60 7.51
CA VAL A 32 -8.85 -2.33 6.24
C VAL A 32 -9.18 -0.84 6.09
N ARG A 33 -9.65 -0.20 7.17
CA ARG A 33 -9.93 1.26 7.15
C ARG A 33 -8.68 2.10 6.98
N ALA A 34 -7.58 1.69 7.60
CA ALA A 34 -6.29 2.34 7.45
C ALA A 34 -5.78 2.20 6.01
N ALA A 35 -5.92 1.03 5.38
CA ALA A 35 -5.54 0.81 3.99
C ALA A 35 -6.33 1.70 3.04
N ASN A 36 -7.65 1.80 3.23
CA ASN A 36 -8.50 2.67 2.43
C ASN A 36 -8.09 4.14 2.57
N SER A 37 -7.87 4.62 3.80
CA SER A 37 -7.42 6.00 4.04
C SER A 37 -6.06 6.30 3.40
N ALA A 38 -5.15 5.32 3.40
CA ALA A 38 -3.85 5.46 2.77
C ALA A 38 -3.93 5.48 1.24
N MET A 39 -4.85 4.72 0.65
CA MET A 39 -5.15 4.80 -0.79
C MET A 39 -5.77 6.13 -1.19
N ASP A 40 -6.72 6.66 -0.40
CA ASP A 40 -7.32 7.98 -0.64
C ASP A 40 -6.25 9.09 -0.59
N LEU A 41 -5.32 9.01 0.37
CA LEU A 41 -4.20 9.95 0.45
C LEU A 41 -3.27 9.83 -0.76
N ALA A 42 -2.98 8.61 -1.21
CA ALA A 42 -2.16 8.36 -2.38
C ALA A 42 -2.81 8.90 -3.67
N ASP A 43 -4.13 8.79 -3.81
CA ASP A 43 -4.90 9.35 -4.91
C ASP A 43 -4.83 10.89 -4.94
N VAL A 44 -4.94 11.56 -3.78
CA VAL A 44 -4.74 13.02 -3.66
C VAL A 44 -3.36 13.46 -4.16
N PHE A 45 -2.33 12.64 -3.95
CA PHE A 45 -0.98 12.90 -4.45
C PHE A 45 -0.73 12.41 -5.89
N GLY A 46 -1.76 11.92 -6.58
CA GLY A 46 -1.69 11.43 -7.95
C GLY A 46 -0.78 10.20 -8.09
N VAL A 47 -0.75 9.33 -7.09
CA VAL A 47 -0.06 8.03 -7.15
C VAL A 47 -0.82 7.13 -8.11
N THR A 48 -0.13 6.71 -9.16
CA THR A 48 -0.72 5.87 -10.21
C THR A 48 -0.48 4.39 -9.94
N ALA A 49 -1.23 3.53 -10.63
CA ALA A 49 -0.95 2.08 -10.63
C ALA A 49 0.51 1.75 -11.06
N GLN A 50 1.11 2.56 -11.94
CA GLN A 50 2.53 2.41 -12.31
C GLN A 50 3.48 2.76 -11.16
N ASP A 51 3.15 3.76 -10.33
CA ASP A 51 3.95 4.10 -9.14
C ASP A 51 3.94 2.94 -8.13
N TYR A 52 2.78 2.31 -7.90
CA TYR A 52 2.66 1.12 -7.06
C TYR A 52 3.45 -0.06 -7.62
N ALA A 53 3.30 -0.36 -8.92
CA ALA A 53 4.02 -1.45 -9.57
C ALA A 53 5.55 -1.27 -9.45
N ARG A 54 6.05 -0.04 -9.61
CA ARG A 54 7.46 0.29 -9.41
C ARG A 54 7.91 0.00 -7.98
N ILE A 55 7.17 0.44 -6.96
CA ILE A 55 7.52 0.24 -5.56
C ILE A 55 7.48 -1.25 -5.19
N LEU A 56 6.45 -1.97 -5.62
CA LEU A 56 6.31 -3.41 -5.37
C LEU A 56 7.42 -4.21 -6.06
N SER A 57 7.79 -3.87 -7.30
CA SER A 57 8.90 -4.52 -8.02
C SER A 57 10.28 -4.26 -7.39
N GLN A 58 10.42 -3.21 -6.58
CA GLN A 58 11.63 -2.90 -5.83
C GLN A 58 11.66 -3.56 -4.45
N ALA A 59 10.52 -4.03 -3.95
CA ALA A 59 10.38 -4.70 -2.65
C ALA A 59 10.61 -6.21 -2.73
N GLU A 60 10.58 -6.82 -3.93
CA GLU A 60 10.99 -8.21 -4.13
C GLU A 60 12.53 -8.31 -4.26
N PRO A 61 13.23 -9.06 -3.39
CA PRO A 61 14.60 -9.47 -3.69
C PRO A 61 14.54 -10.39 -4.93
N ARG A 62 15.24 -10.00 -6.00
CA ARG A 62 15.45 -10.89 -7.16
C ARG A 62 16.08 -12.21 -6.69
N PRO A 63 15.72 -13.35 -7.29
CA PRO A 63 16.35 -14.63 -7.03
C PRO A 63 17.84 -14.64 -7.38
#